data_AF-M0HCW3-F1
#
_entry.id   AF-M0HCW3-F1
#
_cell.length_a   1.000
_cell.length_b   1.000
_cell.length_c   1.000
_cell.angle_alpha   90.00
_cell.angle_beta   90.00
_cell.angle_gamma   90.00
#
_symmetry.space_group_name_H-M   'P 1'
#
loop_
_entity.id
_entity.type
_entity.pdbx_description
1 polymer ?
#
loop_
_entity_poly.entity_id
_entity_poly.type
_entity_poly.pdbx_seq_one_letter_code
_entity_poly.pdbx_strand_id
1 'polypeptide(L)'
;MIPIRLIVVISLLGLPVTASAGYSVSSATVADPLGPDVDRLLSVFGSASVLESSPREGLPESPRSADEDTDTAGAPANPSWSDTDSDGLDDRLELSLGTNATDPDTDGDGLDDWDEVVRYETDPAIADTDGDRIADGTERRLGLDPTDPDPLASPDEDGRSFSADSDGDGLADELERRIGTDPLVKDTDGDSFSDGVEVYASPRILPGADPLRKDLYFEVDAYHTVTVNRTALTRTAEFFASAPVENPDGTTGFEVHFVVDETNLTTLSAANVHNHETVIADFDRQNRGYLYIFLTESVSIGERRVRASANYGRIAMDGREQSDRLYVHEIGHLLGVHGHDGPGVDTYETSIEEYPSIMSYTYLNSNHTVRMATGDESPKSNDDWEDIRNRFTRWIDTSGFESHSGEVESPVSSRVRAPVGSVRFAHSSTSSRSLTLA
;
A
#
# COMPACT_ATOMS: atom_id res chain seq x y z
N MET A 1 -18.58 -5.18 -45.08
CA MET A 1 -19.76 -4.30 -44.93
C MET A 1 -19.90 -3.97 -43.46
N ILE A 2 -19.41 -2.81 -43.05
CA ILE A 2 -19.49 -2.29 -41.68
C ILE A 2 -20.43 -1.07 -41.75
N PRO A 3 -21.50 -0.99 -40.95
CA PRO A 3 -22.38 0.18 -40.96
C PRO A 3 -21.83 1.28 -40.04
N ILE A 4 -21.46 2.41 -40.64
CA ILE A 4 -21.16 3.67 -39.95
C ILE A 4 -22.48 4.30 -39.50
N ARG A 5 -22.61 4.60 -38.20
CA ARG A 5 -23.69 5.45 -37.66
C ARG A 5 -23.16 6.86 -37.41
N LEU A 6 -23.60 7.77 -38.26
CA LEU A 6 -23.44 9.22 -38.19
C LEU A 6 -24.43 9.79 -37.17
N ILE A 7 -23.95 10.46 -36.12
CA ILE A 7 -24.79 11.31 -35.26
C ILE A 7 -24.55 12.77 -35.63
N VAL A 8 -25.65 13.40 -36.03
CA VAL A 8 -25.78 14.80 -36.46
C VAL A 8 -26.01 15.67 -35.22
N VAL A 9 -25.19 16.71 -35.03
CA VAL A 9 -25.52 17.81 -34.11
C VAL A 9 -26.01 19.00 -34.92
N ILE A 10 -27.25 19.39 -34.66
CA ILE A 10 -28.00 20.46 -35.31
C ILE A 10 -27.60 21.81 -34.70
N SER A 11 -27.02 22.71 -35.49
CA SER A 11 -26.88 24.14 -35.15
C SER A 11 -28.17 24.90 -35.47
N LEU A 12 -28.70 25.64 -34.50
CA LEU A 12 -29.83 26.55 -34.68
C LEU A 12 -29.36 27.93 -35.19
N LEU A 13 -30.15 28.50 -36.10
CA LEU A 13 -29.94 29.69 -36.93
C LEU A 13 -30.29 31.04 -36.27
N GLY A 14 -29.63 32.10 -36.77
CA GLY A 14 -30.19 33.44 -37.07
C GLY A 14 -29.89 34.56 -36.06
N LEU A 15 -29.50 35.81 -36.39
CA LEU A 15 -29.53 36.65 -37.60
C LEU A 15 -28.57 37.88 -37.42
N PRO A 16 -28.30 38.71 -38.46
CA PRO A 16 -27.11 39.57 -38.58
C PRO A 16 -27.34 41.09 -38.32
N VAL A 17 -26.26 41.83 -38.11
CA VAL A 17 -26.20 43.30 -38.33
C VAL A 17 -24.88 43.67 -39.03
N THR A 18 -25.00 44.46 -40.09
CA THR A 18 -23.95 44.91 -41.03
C THR A 18 -23.39 46.31 -40.71
N ALA A 19 -22.14 46.53 -41.16
CA ALA A 19 -21.50 47.80 -41.61
C ALA A 19 -21.10 48.81 -40.51
N SER A 20 -20.04 49.63 -40.60
CA SER A 20 -19.02 49.97 -41.60
C SER A 20 -17.99 50.93 -40.96
N ALA A 21 -16.83 51.11 -41.61
CA ALA A 21 -15.74 52.09 -41.41
C ALA A 21 -14.69 51.68 -40.36
N GLY A 22 -13.38 51.59 -40.65
CA GLY A 22 -12.56 52.14 -41.72
C GLY A 22 -11.59 53.17 -41.15
N TYR A 23 -10.39 52.77 -40.74
CA TYR A 23 -9.17 53.60 -40.66
C TYR A 23 -7.92 52.71 -40.44
N SER A 24 -6.93 52.85 -41.31
CA SER A 24 -5.52 52.43 -41.14
C SER A 24 -4.73 53.71 -40.75
N VAL A 25 -3.59 53.79 -40.06
CA VAL A 25 -2.36 52.98 -39.87
C VAL A 25 -1.66 53.53 -38.60
N SER A 26 -1.03 52.70 -37.75
CA SER A 26 0.44 52.70 -37.45
C SER A 26 0.84 52.20 -36.05
N SER A 27 1.78 51.24 -36.11
CA SER A 27 2.84 50.84 -35.17
C SER A 27 2.51 50.38 -33.75
N ALA A 28 2.59 49.07 -33.53
CA ALA A 28 3.52 48.47 -32.57
C ALA A 28 3.75 47.00 -32.94
N THR A 29 5.01 46.66 -33.17
CA THR A 29 5.55 45.35 -33.51
C THR A 29 5.56 44.45 -32.27
N VAL A 30 4.97 43.25 -32.32
CA VAL A 30 5.44 42.07 -31.57
C VAL A 30 5.28 40.86 -32.46
N ALA A 31 6.35 40.09 -32.53
CA ALA A 31 6.57 38.98 -33.43
C ALA A 31 5.80 37.72 -33.00
N ASP A 32 5.26 37.02 -33.99
CA ASP A 32 5.17 35.55 -34.02
C ASP A 32 6.62 35.02 -34.10
N PRO A 33 6.99 33.93 -33.42
CA PRO A 33 6.60 32.62 -33.94
C PRO A 33 6.24 31.58 -32.86
N LEU A 34 5.19 30.81 -33.16
CA LEU A 34 5.06 29.41 -32.80
C LEU A 34 6.42 28.67 -32.91
N GLY A 35 6.78 27.95 -31.83
CA GLY A 35 7.88 26.98 -31.76
C GLY A 35 7.38 25.66 -31.16
N PRO A 36 8.02 24.52 -31.48
CA PRO A 36 7.38 23.22 -31.57
C PRO A 36 7.48 22.45 -30.25
N ASP A 37 6.37 22.14 -29.57
CA ASP A 37 6.33 21.09 -28.53
C ASP A 37 4.90 20.73 -28.08
N VAL A 38 3.96 20.65 -29.02
CA VAL A 38 2.60 20.12 -28.75
C VAL A 38 2.19 18.96 -29.66
N ASP A 39 3.07 18.52 -30.57
CA ASP A 39 2.77 17.41 -31.49
C ASP A 39 3.24 16.03 -30.98
N ARG A 40 3.90 15.94 -29.81
CA ARG A 40 4.31 14.63 -29.26
C ARG A 40 3.25 13.95 -28.39
N LEU A 41 2.42 14.70 -27.68
CA LEU A 41 1.38 14.13 -26.79
C LEU A 41 0.04 13.83 -27.48
N LEU A 42 -0.14 14.23 -28.76
CA LEU A 42 -1.35 13.93 -29.54
C LEU A 42 -1.13 12.87 -30.64
N SER A 43 0.05 12.25 -30.69
CA SER A 43 0.41 11.31 -31.77
C SER A 43 0.23 9.82 -31.45
N VAL A 44 -0.15 9.47 -30.21
CA VAL A 44 -0.37 8.07 -29.80
C VAL A 44 -1.71 7.52 -30.33
N PHE A 45 -2.71 8.37 -30.60
CA PHE A 45 -3.99 7.94 -31.15
C PHE A 45 -4.21 8.42 -32.60
N GLY A 46 -3.55 7.73 -33.55
CA GLY A 46 -3.61 8.10 -34.96
C GLY A 46 -3.28 6.96 -35.95
N SER A 47 -4.08 5.90 -35.97
CA SER A 47 -4.38 5.01 -37.12
C SER A 47 -3.27 4.75 -38.17
N ALA A 48 -2.69 3.55 -38.13
CA ALA A 48 -2.18 2.73 -39.24
C ALA A 48 -1.94 3.37 -40.64
N SER A 49 -0.69 3.30 -41.14
CA SER A 49 -0.27 2.70 -42.45
C SER A 49 0.90 3.44 -43.16
N VAL A 50 2.01 2.70 -43.34
CA VAL A 50 2.85 2.59 -44.58
C VAL A 50 4.01 3.60 -44.87
N LEU A 51 5.24 3.05 -44.75
CA LEU A 51 6.50 3.14 -45.56
C LEU A 51 7.13 4.50 -45.97
N GLU A 52 8.40 4.73 -45.58
CA GLU A 52 9.62 4.58 -46.43
C GLU A 52 10.94 4.99 -45.71
N SER A 53 12.07 4.61 -46.31
CA SER A 53 13.44 4.33 -45.83
C SER A 53 14.46 5.48 -45.61
N SER A 54 15.28 5.37 -44.53
CA SER A 54 16.78 5.53 -44.33
C SER A 54 17.66 6.53 -45.15
N PRO A 55 18.96 6.80 -44.81
CA PRO A 55 19.64 7.12 -43.51
C PRO A 55 20.78 8.22 -43.58
N ARG A 56 21.45 8.48 -42.43
CA ARG A 56 22.93 8.66 -42.19
C ARG A 56 23.62 10.05 -41.94
N GLU A 57 24.60 9.97 -41.00
CA GLU A 57 25.82 10.78 -40.68
C GLU A 57 25.66 12.02 -39.75
N GLY A 58 26.51 12.34 -38.76
CA GLY A 58 27.81 11.86 -38.26
C GLY A 58 28.78 13.02 -37.92
N LEU A 59 28.87 13.43 -36.62
CA LEU A 59 30.00 14.02 -35.81
C LEU A 59 30.97 15.12 -36.38
N PRO A 60 31.64 16.02 -35.60
CA PRO A 60 32.43 15.70 -34.38
C PRO A 60 32.61 16.79 -33.25
N GLU A 61 33.31 16.34 -32.19
CA GLU A 61 33.78 16.93 -30.90
C GLU A 61 34.69 18.21 -31.03
N SER A 62 35.06 19.05 -30.04
CA SER A 62 35.55 18.89 -28.63
C SER A 62 35.95 20.32 -28.06
N PRO A 63 36.61 20.55 -26.89
CA PRO A 63 36.16 20.53 -25.48
C PRO A 63 36.50 21.83 -24.65
N ARG A 64 36.05 21.90 -23.37
CA ARG A 64 36.50 22.69 -22.16
C ARG A 64 35.29 23.28 -21.41
N SER A 65 35.18 23.36 -20.09
CA SER A 65 35.95 22.97 -18.90
C SER A 65 34.98 22.91 -17.70
N ALA A 66 35.41 22.25 -16.63
CA ALA A 66 34.71 22.07 -15.35
C ALA A 66 34.14 23.35 -14.73
N ASP A 67 32.96 23.22 -14.10
CA ASP A 67 32.61 23.76 -12.78
C ASP A 67 31.41 22.94 -12.22
N GLU A 68 31.45 22.68 -10.91
CA GLU A 68 30.40 22.03 -10.10
C GLU A 68 29.17 22.94 -9.99
N ASP A 69 27.95 22.43 -10.20
CA ASP A 69 26.79 22.73 -9.35
C ASP A 69 25.57 21.84 -9.69
N THR A 70 24.76 21.60 -8.67
CA THR A 70 23.53 20.79 -8.64
C THR A 70 22.42 21.36 -9.53
N ASP A 71 21.81 20.53 -10.39
CA ASP A 71 20.39 20.65 -10.80
C ASP A 71 19.99 19.45 -11.68
N THR A 72 19.21 18.49 -11.16
CA THR A 72 18.48 17.56 -12.05
C THR A 72 17.14 18.22 -12.29
N ALA A 73 17.05 18.85 -13.45
CA ALA A 73 15.98 19.74 -13.85
C ALA A 73 14.60 19.08 -13.71
N GLY A 74 13.81 19.61 -12.77
CA GLY A 74 12.38 19.68 -12.95
C GLY A 74 12.08 20.34 -14.29
N ALA A 75 11.05 19.84 -14.97
CA ALA A 75 10.52 20.46 -16.18
C ALA A 75 10.34 21.98 -15.96
N PRO A 76 10.45 22.82 -17.01
CA PRO A 76 10.23 24.25 -16.85
C PRO A 76 8.79 24.47 -16.40
N ALA A 77 8.60 24.63 -15.08
CA ALA A 77 7.34 25.01 -14.47
C ALA A 77 6.91 26.32 -15.13
N ASN A 78 5.96 26.23 -16.05
CA ASN A 78 5.31 27.40 -16.57
C ASN A 78 4.48 27.94 -15.39
N PRO A 79 4.74 29.15 -14.89
CA PRO A 79 4.20 29.65 -13.61
C PRO A 79 2.69 29.93 -13.62
N SER A 80 1.94 29.30 -14.53
CA SER A 80 0.50 29.45 -14.75
C SER A 80 -0.30 28.17 -14.58
N TRP A 81 0.33 27.01 -14.41
CA TRP A 81 -0.38 25.74 -14.25
C TRP A 81 -0.18 25.22 -12.83
N SER A 82 -1.29 25.00 -12.15
CA SER A 82 -1.32 24.35 -10.85
C SER A 82 -1.08 22.85 -11.08
N ASP A 83 -0.33 22.27 -10.16
CA ASP A 83 -0.09 20.85 -9.98
C ASP A 83 -0.27 20.67 -8.46
N THR A 84 -1.42 20.13 -8.08
CA THR A 84 -1.95 20.29 -6.73
C THR A 84 -1.45 19.20 -5.77
N ASP A 85 -1.21 18.00 -6.26
CA ASP A 85 -0.61 16.87 -5.54
C ASP A 85 0.89 16.69 -5.82
N SER A 86 1.45 17.43 -6.78
CA SER A 86 2.88 17.46 -7.07
C SER A 86 3.44 16.16 -7.64
N ASP A 87 2.63 15.41 -8.39
CA ASP A 87 3.03 14.21 -9.12
C ASP A 87 3.76 14.53 -10.44
N GLY A 88 3.59 15.77 -10.94
CA GLY A 88 4.19 16.28 -12.17
C GLY A 88 3.21 16.42 -13.35
N LEU A 89 1.95 16.00 -13.21
CA LEU A 89 0.85 16.35 -14.09
C LEU A 89 0.21 17.66 -13.63
N ASP A 90 -0.18 18.52 -14.58
CA ASP A 90 -0.92 19.73 -14.21
C ASP A 90 -2.42 19.44 -14.08
N ASP A 91 -3.11 20.13 -13.15
CA ASP A 91 -4.55 19.95 -12.83
C ASP A 91 -5.45 19.91 -14.09
N ARG A 92 -5.05 20.58 -15.18
CA ARG A 92 -5.82 20.64 -16.43
C ARG A 92 -5.58 19.40 -17.29
N LEU A 93 -4.37 18.86 -17.29
CA LEU A 93 -4.05 17.59 -17.93
C LEU A 93 -4.76 16.45 -17.21
N GLU A 94 -4.70 16.45 -15.89
CA GLU A 94 -5.40 15.46 -15.05
C GLU A 94 -6.89 15.41 -15.32
N LEU A 95 -7.56 16.58 -15.34
CA LEU A 95 -8.97 16.68 -15.71
C LEU A 95 -9.28 16.11 -17.10
N SER A 96 -8.31 16.16 -18.03
CA SER A 96 -8.49 15.64 -19.39
C SER A 96 -8.25 14.14 -19.51
N LEU A 97 -7.42 13.59 -18.64
CA LEU A 97 -7.14 12.16 -18.51
C LEU A 97 -8.21 11.46 -17.66
N GLY A 98 -8.91 12.21 -16.81
CA GLY A 98 -9.91 11.68 -15.89
C GLY A 98 -9.33 11.34 -14.52
N THR A 99 -8.10 11.77 -14.25
CA THR A 99 -7.41 11.59 -12.98
C THR A 99 -7.78 12.66 -11.94
N ASN A 100 -7.33 12.47 -10.71
CA ASN A 100 -7.69 13.29 -9.56
C ASN A 100 -6.52 14.21 -9.16
N ALA A 101 -6.66 15.49 -9.47
CA ALA A 101 -5.74 16.59 -9.12
C ALA A 101 -5.54 16.88 -7.63
N THR A 102 -5.73 15.92 -6.76
CA THR A 102 -5.37 16.01 -5.34
C THR A 102 -4.80 14.69 -4.82
N ASP A 103 -4.59 13.72 -5.71
CA ASP A 103 -4.19 12.36 -5.43
C ASP A 103 -3.18 11.94 -6.50
N PRO A 104 -1.88 11.87 -6.16
CA PRO A 104 -0.83 11.63 -7.14
C PRO A 104 -0.92 10.25 -7.80
N ASP A 105 -1.70 9.32 -7.24
CA ASP A 105 -1.95 7.96 -7.70
C ASP A 105 -3.48 7.72 -7.65
N THR A 106 -4.15 8.04 -8.76
CA THR A 106 -5.60 8.15 -8.81
C THR A 106 -6.32 6.84 -8.55
N ASP A 107 -5.82 5.72 -9.08
CA ASP A 107 -6.43 4.41 -8.92
C ASP A 107 -5.84 3.61 -7.75
N GLY A 108 -4.70 4.04 -7.21
CA GLY A 108 -4.07 3.57 -5.98
C GLY A 108 -3.36 2.25 -6.15
N ASP A 109 -2.72 2.06 -7.30
CA ASP A 109 -2.01 0.84 -7.66
C ASP A 109 -0.50 0.90 -7.29
N GLY A 110 -0.04 2.07 -6.84
CA GLY A 110 1.34 2.32 -6.43
C GLY A 110 2.21 2.98 -7.50
N LEU A 111 1.65 3.39 -8.64
CA LEU A 111 2.29 4.28 -9.61
C LEU A 111 1.63 5.66 -9.58
N ASP A 112 2.45 6.70 -9.62
CA ASP A 112 1.92 8.06 -9.74
C ASP A 112 1.40 8.29 -11.18
N ASP A 113 0.30 9.04 -11.35
CA ASP A 113 -0.40 9.26 -12.62
C ASP A 113 0.56 9.75 -13.73
N TRP A 114 1.53 10.60 -13.35
CA TRP A 114 2.57 11.04 -14.27
C TRP A 114 3.43 9.90 -14.83
N ASP A 115 3.86 8.98 -13.96
CA ASP A 115 4.74 7.88 -14.32
C ASP A 115 4.01 6.90 -15.24
N GLU A 116 2.74 6.65 -14.97
CA GLU A 116 1.86 5.85 -15.83
C GLU A 116 1.76 6.43 -17.24
N VAL A 117 1.40 7.71 -17.36
CA VAL A 117 1.18 8.37 -18.66
C VAL A 117 2.47 8.53 -19.46
N VAL A 118 3.58 8.89 -18.78
CA VAL A 118 4.80 9.33 -19.47
C VAL A 118 5.81 8.20 -19.63
N ARG A 119 5.85 7.24 -18.70
CA ARG A 119 6.91 6.24 -18.63
C ARG A 119 6.44 4.82 -18.92
N TYR A 120 5.27 4.44 -18.41
CA TYR A 120 4.80 3.05 -18.50
C TYR A 120 3.71 2.85 -19.55
N GLU A 121 3.14 3.93 -20.07
CA GLU A 121 2.08 3.90 -21.10
C GLU A 121 0.82 3.15 -20.62
N THR A 122 0.54 3.19 -19.32
CA THR A 122 -0.64 2.63 -18.64
C THR A 122 -1.77 3.66 -18.54
N ASP A 123 -2.98 3.22 -18.15
CA ASP A 123 -4.13 4.11 -17.94
C ASP A 123 -4.23 4.49 -16.45
N PRO A 124 -3.94 5.76 -16.08
CA PRO A 124 -3.85 6.19 -14.67
C PRO A 124 -5.19 6.23 -13.90
N ALA A 125 -6.26 5.72 -14.50
CA ALA A 125 -7.55 5.54 -13.84
C ALA A 125 -7.93 4.06 -13.71
N ILE A 126 -7.05 3.14 -14.10
CA ILE A 126 -7.25 1.71 -14.12
C ILE A 126 -6.01 1.00 -13.55
N ALA A 127 -6.14 0.55 -12.31
CA ALA A 127 -5.05 -0.11 -11.57
C ALA A 127 -4.46 -1.39 -12.19
N ASP A 128 -5.04 -1.90 -13.28
CA ASP A 128 -4.65 -3.12 -14.02
C ASP A 128 -5.00 -2.87 -15.49
N THR A 129 -4.04 -2.30 -16.23
CA THR A 129 -4.23 -1.79 -17.59
C THR A 129 -4.50 -2.90 -18.60
N ASP A 130 -3.85 -4.05 -18.44
CA ASP A 130 -3.91 -5.14 -19.41
C ASP A 130 -4.95 -6.22 -19.09
N GLY A 131 -5.46 -6.22 -17.86
CA GLY A 131 -6.60 -7.01 -17.39
C GLY A 131 -6.22 -8.42 -16.93
N ASP A 132 -4.98 -8.65 -16.52
CA ASP A 132 -4.50 -9.95 -16.04
C ASP A 132 -4.66 -10.17 -14.52
N ARG A 133 -5.17 -9.16 -13.79
CA ARG A 133 -5.41 -9.11 -12.34
C ARG A 133 -4.19 -8.76 -11.48
N ILE A 134 -3.04 -8.48 -12.06
CA ILE A 134 -1.90 -7.91 -11.36
C ILE A 134 -2.00 -6.40 -11.55
N ALA A 135 -1.75 -5.64 -10.48
CA ALA A 135 -1.79 -4.19 -10.59
C ALA A 135 -0.55 -3.64 -11.31
N ASP A 136 -0.66 -2.58 -12.11
CA ASP A 136 0.46 -2.08 -12.93
C ASP A 136 1.67 -1.75 -12.05
N GLY A 137 1.47 -1.10 -10.90
CA GLY A 137 2.52 -0.86 -9.91
C GLY A 137 3.15 -2.11 -9.32
N THR A 138 2.37 -3.18 -9.17
CA THR A 138 2.88 -4.48 -8.71
C THR A 138 3.72 -5.14 -9.79
N GLU A 139 3.27 -5.12 -11.04
CA GLU A 139 4.05 -5.61 -12.17
C GLU A 139 5.38 -4.87 -12.30
N ARG A 140 5.36 -3.54 -12.21
CA ARG A 140 6.57 -2.72 -12.26
C ARG A 140 7.58 -3.08 -11.18
N ARG A 141 7.12 -3.32 -9.96
CA ARG A 141 7.96 -3.74 -8.82
C ARG A 141 8.56 -5.14 -9.05
N LEU A 142 7.78 -6.07 -9.58
CA LEU A 142 8.21 -7.45 -9.87
C LEU A 142 9.02 -7.58 -11.18
N GLY A 143 9.17 -6.48 -11.92
CA GLY A 143 9.93 -6.45 -13.18
C GLY A 143 9.18 -6.99 -14.39
N LEU A 144 7.85 -7.02 -14.31
CA LEU A 144 6.90 -7.36 -15.37
C LEU A 144 6.57 -6.12 -16.23
N ASP A 145 5.79 -6.33 -17.29
CA ASP A 145 5.41 -5.29 -18.25
C ASP A 145 3.89 -5.05 -18.15
N PRO A 146 3.44 -3.89 -17.62
CA PRO A 146 2.03 -3.65 -17.29
C PRO A 146 1.10 -3.44 -18.49
N THR A 147 1.58 -3.80 -19.67
CA THR A 147 0.83 -3.73 -20.93
C THR A 147 0.79 -5.08 -21.65
N ASP A 148 1.37 -6.14 -21.06
CA ASP A 148 1.46 -7.48 -21.61
C ASP A 148 0.92 -8.55 -20.63
N PRO A 149 -0.31 -9.06 -20.86
CA PRO A 149 -1.00 -9.93 -19.91
C PRO A 149 -0.23 -11.19 -19.51
N ASP A 150 -0.18 -11.47 -18.21
CA ASP A 150 0.57 -12.56 -17.63
C ASP A 150 -0.20 -13.89 -17.44
N PRO A 151 0.52 -15.02 -17.26
CA PRO A 151 -0.11 -16.32 -17.07
C PRO A 151 -0.86 -16.44 -15.74
N LEU A 152 -2.13 -16.82 -15.82
CA LEU A 152 -3.00 -17.10 -14.65
C LEU A 152 -3.12 -18.59 -14.36
N ALA A 153 -2.99 -18.98 -13.08
CA ALA A 153 -3.07 -20.35 -12.55
C ALA A 153 -4.40 -21.09 -12.86
N SER A 154 -5.43 -20.37 -13.27
CA SER A 154 -6.78 -20.91 -13.55
C SER A 154 -7.51 -20.08 -14.60
N PRO A 155 -8.45 -20.68 -15.36
CA PRO A 155 -8.94 -20.08 -16.60
C PRO A 155 -9.65 -18.75 -16.36
N ASP A 156 -9.40 -17.81 -17.25
CA ASP A 156 -10.29 -16.70 -17.59
C ASP A 156 -11.72 -17.21 -17.91
N GLU A 157 -12.73 -16.33 -17.84
CA GLU A 157 -14.13 -16.67 -18.17
C GLU A 157 -14.29 -17.30 -19.58
N ASP A 158 -13.29 -17.12 -20.45
CA ASP A 158 -13.21 -17.63 -21.82
C ASP A 158 -12.39 -18.94 -21.99
N GLY A 159 -11.83 -19.50 -20.92
CA GLY A 159 -11.27 -20.85 -20.87
C GLY A 159 -9.95 -21.06 -21.63
N ARG A 160 -9.07 -20.05 -21.68
CA ARG A 160 -7.91 -19.99 -22.57
C ARG A 160 -6.52 -20.10 -21.93
N SER A 161 -6.38 -20.28 -20.63
CA SER A 161 -5.08 -20.70 -20.07
C SER A 161 -5.20 -21.68 -18.90
N PHE A 162 -4.36 -22.72 -18.96
CA PHE A 162 -4.14 -23.70 -17.89
C PHE A 162 -2.62 -23.70 -17.62
N SER A 163 -2.09 -22.67 -16.96
CA SER A 163 -0.75 -22.81 -16.38
C SER A 163 -0.85 -23.75 -15.17
N ALA A 164 0.25 -24.44 -14.88
CA ALA A 164 0.34 -25.21 -13.65
C ALA A 164 0.44 -24.27 -12.44
N ASP A 165 -0.08 -24.73 -11.31
CA ASP A 165 0.02 -24.11 -9.99
C ASP A 165 0.27 -25.29 -9.04
N SER A 166 1.56 -25.51 -8.76
CA SER A 166 2.04 -26.78 -8.19
C SER A 166 1.85 -26.87 -6.69
N ASP A 167 1.82 -25.75 -5.97
CA ASP A 167 1.54 -25.70 -4.54
C ASP A 167 0.11 -25.24 -4.19
N GLY A 168 -0.63 -24.68 -5.16
CA GLY A 168 -2.02 -24.30 -5.02
C GLY A 168 -2.21 -23.02 -4.24
N ASP A 169 -1.32 -22.04 -4.37
CA ASP A 169 -1.45 -20.71 -3.78
C ASP A 169 -2.17 -19.69 -4.69
N GLY A 170 -2.40 -20.07 -5.95
CA GLY A 170 -3.07 -19.26 -6.95
C GLY A 170 -2.14 -18.53 -7.93
N LEU A 171 -0.82 -18.58 -7.72
CA LEU A 171 0.18 -18.06 -8.63
C LEU A 171 0.61 -19.16 -9.62
N ALA A 172 0.83 -18.78 -10.87
CA ALA A 172 1.20 -19.76 -11.90
C ALA A 172 2.69 -20.12 -11.82
N ASP A 173 3.01 -21.41 -11.89
CA ASP A 173 4.37 -21.98 -12.00
C ASP A 173 5.30 -21.19 -12.94
N GLU A 174 4.76 -20.69 -14.06
CA GLU A 174 5.51 -19.93 -15.06
C GLU A 174 5.80 -18.50 -14.61
N LEU A 175 4.81 -17.83 -14.01
CA LEU A 175 4.95 -16.50 -13.45
C LEU A 175 5.90 -16.52 -12.24
N GLU A 176 5.77 -17.51 -11.36
CA GLU A 176 6.66 -17.73 -10.21
C GLU A 176 8.13 -17.81 -10.63
N ARG A 177 8.43 -18.64 -11.64
CA ARG A 177 9.78 -18.74 -12.20
C ARG A 177 10.29 -17.42 -12.80
N ARG A 178 9.41 -16.55 -13.27
CA ARG A 178 9.77 -15.27 -13.87
C ARG A 178 10.04 -14.21 -12.80
N ILE A 179 9.25 -14.19 -11.73
CA ILE A 179 9.41 -13.23 -10.63
C ILE A 179 10.41 -13.70 -9.56
N GLY A 180 10.72 -14.99 -9.50
CA GLY A 180 11.76 -15.56 -8.64
C GLY A 180 11.28 -16.35 -7.42
N THR A 181 9.97 -16.58 -7.31
CA THR A 181 9.37 -17.40 -6.25
C THR A 181 9.52 -18.91 -6.53
N ASP A 182 9.27 -19.76 -5.53
CA ASP A 182 9.40 -21.23 -5.66
C ASP A 182 8.03 -21.91 -5.91
N PRO A 183 7.80 -22.51 -7.10
CA PRO A 183 6.54 -23.18 -7.45
C PRO A 183 6.05 -24.31 -6.53
N LEU A 184 6.85 -24.71 -5.55
CA LEU A 184 6.52 -25.76 -4.61
C LEU A 184 6.30 -25.24 -3.19
N VAL A 185 6.39 -23.93 -2.97
CA VAL A 185 6.34 -23.28 -1.66
C VAL A 185 5.43 -22.06 -1.73
N LYS A 186 4.25 -22.20 -1.12
CA LYS A 186 3.20 -21.16 -1.15
C LYS A 186 3.63 -19.77 -0.70
N ASP A 187 4.62 -19.69 0.16
CA ASP A 187 5.06 -18.50 0.90
C ASP A 187 6.58 -18.54 0.84
N THR A 188 7.14 -17.95 -0.21
CA THR A 188 8.54 -18.10 -0.58
C THR A 188 9.46 -17.39 0.42
N ASP A 189 9.07 -16.23 0.90
CA ASP A 189 9.86 -15.42 1.82
C ASP A 189 9.58 -15.73 3.30
N GLY A 190 8.49 -16.44 3.59
CA GLY A 190 8.12 -17.01 4.87
C GLY A 190 7.46 -16.01 5.80
N ASP A 191 6.68 -15.04 5.32
CA ASP A 191 6.05 -14.00 6.14
C ASP A 191 4.56 -14.21 6.48
N SER A 192 4.02 -15.37 6.09
CA SER A 192 2.63 -15.83 6.24
C SER A 192 1.66 -15.36 5.16
N PHE A 193 2.07 -14.47 4.25
CA PHE A 193 1.34 -14.22 3.02
C PHE A 193 1.80 -15.23 1.97
N SER A 194 0.89 -15.68 1.12
CA SER A 194 1.30 -16.55 0.03
C SER A 194 1.73 -15.73 -1.17
N ASP A 195 2.63 -16.24 -2.01
CA ASP A 195 3.18 -15.51 -3.16
C ASP A 195 2.04 -14.98 -4.04
N GLY A 196 1.02 -15.80 -4.31
CA GLY A 196 -0.18 -15.40 -5.03
C GLY A 196 -1.01 -14.30 -4.34
N VAL A 197 -1.07 -14.29 -3.00
CA VAL A 197 -1.77 -13.22 -2.27
C VAL A 197 -1.01 -11.90 -2.42
N GLU A 198 0.31 -11.92 -2.33
CA GLU A 198 1.12 -10.71 -2.45
C GLU A 198 1.11 -10.14 -3.87
N VAL A 199 1.05 -11.01 -4.88
CA VAL A 199 0.96 -10.60 -6.29
C VAL A 199 -0.42 -10.06 -6.66
N TYR A 200 -1.51 -10.70 -6.21
CA TYR A 200 -2.87 -10.35 -6.63
C TYR A 200 -3.63 -9.44 -5.64
N ALA A 201 -3.12 -9.21 -4.44
CA ALA A 201 -3.76 -8.29 -3.50
C ALA A 201 -3.68 -6.87 -4.05
N SER A 202 -4.80 -6.13 -3.91
CA SER A 202 -4.79 -4.70 -4.20
C SER A 202 -3.72 -4.00 -3.34
N PRO A 203 -2.90 -3.12 -3.93
CA PRO A 203 -1.93 -2.29 -3.20
C PRO A 203 -2.56 -1.41 -2.11
N ARG A 204 -3.88 -1.14 -2.20
CA ARG A 204 -4.64 -0.46 -1.13
C ARG A 204 -4.88 -1.36 0.10
N ILE A 205 -4.81 -2.68 -0.05
CA ILE A 205 -5.00 -3.68 1.01
C ILE A 205 -3.66 -4.14 1.58
N LEU A 206 -2.71 -4.51 0.73
CA LEU A 206 -1.35 -4.89 1.11
C LEU A 206 -0.35 -3.99 0.38
N PRO A 207 -0.18 -2.74 0.83
CA PRO A 207 0.76 -1.82 0.19
C PRO A 207 2.17 -2.40 0.32
N GLY A 208 2.97 -2.31 -0.74
CA GLY A 208 4.37 -2.70 -0.65
C GLY A 208 4.65 -4.21 -0.64
N ALA A 209 3.61 -5.08 -0.61
CA ALA A 209 3.77 -6.54 -0.58
C ALA A 209 4.77 -7.08 -1.61
N ASP A 210 5.73 -7.89 -1.17
CA ASP A 210 6.80 -8.41 -1.99
C ASP A 210 7.06 -9.90 -1.64
N PRO A 211 6.74 -10.85 -2.54
CA PRO A 211 6.85 -12.29 -2.24
C PRO A 211 8.30 -12.79 -2.10
N LEU A 212 9.26 -11.88 -2.24
CA LEU A 212 10.68 -12.14 -1.99
C LEU A 212 11.23 -11.37 -0.78
N ARG A 213 10.43 -10.59 -0.04
CA ARG A 213 10.86 -9.82 1.14
C ARG A 213 9.80 -9.76 2.24
N LYS A 214 10.21 -10.17 3.44
CA LYS A 214 9.29 -10.27 4.58
C LYS A 214 8.64 -8.95 4.93
N ASP A 215 7.31 -8.93 4.87
CA ASP A 215 6.49 -7.81 5.26
C ASP A 215 5.88 -7.99 6.65
N LEU A 216 5.63 -6.87 7.33
CA LEU A 216 4.93 -6.82 8.60
C LEU A 216 3.90 -5.70 8.58
N TYR A 217 2.63 -6.09 8.53
CA TYR A 217 1.50 -5.17 8.51
C TYR A 217 0.96 -4.92 9.91
N PHE A 218 0.89 -3.65 10.30
CA PHE A 218 0.34 -3.18 11.56
C PHE A 218 -0.78 -2.17 11.34
N GLU A 219 -1.94 -2.44 11.91
CA GLU A 219 -3.01 -1.47 12.06
C GLU A 219 -2.86 -0.79 13.42
N VAL A 220 -2.84 0.54 13.43
CA VAL A 220 -2.55 1.36 14.60
C VAL A 220 -3.73 2.28 14.89
N ASP A 221 -4.42 1.94 15.97
CA ASP A 221 -5.57 2.68 16.46
C ASP A 221 -5.25 3.45 17.72
N ALA A 222 -5.88 4.61 17.88
CA ALA A 222 -5.70 5.44 19.04
C ALA A 222 -7.01 5.90 19.65
N TYR A 223 -7.05 5.85 20.98
CA TYR A 223 -8.08 6.51 21.76
C TYR A 223 -8.03 8.03 21.52
N HIS A 224 -9.18 8.71 21.48
CA HIS A 224 -9.27 10.11 21.03
C HIS A 224 -8.40 11.15 21.78
N THR A 225 -7.94 10.83 22.99
CA THR A 225 -7.04 11.72 23.76
C THR A 225 -5.56 11.45 23.48
N VAL A 226 -5.25 10.42 22.70
CA VAL A 226 -3.90 9.99 22.35
C VAL A 226 -3.57 10.42 20.93
N THR A 227 -2.45 11.12 20.79
CA THR A 227 -1.87 11.43 19.47
C THR A 227 -0.80 10.40 19.15
N VAL A 228 -0.87 9.79 17.97
CA VAL A 228 0.11 8.81 17.48
C VAL A 228 1.46 9.49 17.23
N ASN A 229 2.53 8.94 17.80
CA ASN A 229 3.88 9.39 17.58
C ASN A 229 4.47 8.73 16.32
N ARG A 230 4.19 9.31 15.15
CA ARG A 230 4.64 8.78 13.85
C ARG A 230 6.15 8.65 13.73
N THR A 231 6.94 9.55 14.35
CA THR A 231 8.41 9.44 14.36
C THR A 231 8.90 8.17 15.05
N ALA A 232 8.21 7.72 16.11
CA ALA A 232 8.55 6.46 16.76
C ALA A 232 8.22 5.25 15.89
N LEU A 233 7.10 5.29 15.17
CA LEU A 233 6.74 4.25 14.20
C LEU A 233 7.78 4.16 13.07
N THR A 234 8.17 5.28 12.47
CA THR A 234 9.21 5.32 11.43
C THR A 234 10.53 4.71 11.92
N ARG A 235 11.01 5.10 13.11
CA ARG A 235 12.24 4.53 13.68
C ARG A 235 12.12 3.06 14.03
N THR A 236 10.92 2.60 14.35
CA THR A 236 10.64 1.18 14.58
C THR A 236 10.74 0.40 13.27
N ALA A 237 10.15 0.91 12.19
CA ALA A 237 10.27 0.33 10.86
C ALA A 237 11.75 0.28 10.40
N GLU A 238 12.49 1.38 10.53
CA GLU A 238 13.93 1.44 10.22
C GLU A 238 14.74 0.41 11.01
N PHE A 239 14.38 0.15 12.27
CA PHE A 239 15.05 -0.87 13.08
C PHE A 239 14.89 -2.27 12.48
N PHE A 240 13.67 -2.67 12.13
CA PHE A 240 13.39 -3.98 11.55
C PHE A 240 13.85 -4.12 10.09
N ALA A 241 13.87 -3.03 9.32
CA ALA A 241 14.48 -2.99 7.99
C ALA A 241 15.99 -3.28 8.02
N SER A 242 16.66 -3.03 9.15
CA SER A 242 18.08 -3.37 9.35
C SER A 242 18.31 -4.73 10.02
N ALA A 243 17.25 -5.52 10.24
CA ALA A 243 17.37 -6.81 10.90
C ALA A 243 18.23 -7.79 10.07
N PRO A 244 19.08 -8.61 10.71
CA PRO A 244 19.90 -9.61 10.03
C PRO A 244 19.09 -10.88 9.72
N VAL A 245 17.92 -10.72 9.09
CA VAL A 245 17.04 -11.80 8.65
C VAL A 245 17.07 -11.83 7.14
N GLU A 246 17.50 -12.94 6.54
CA GLU A 246 17.70 -13.06 5.09
C GLU A 246 16.37 -13.22 4.34
N ASN A 247 16.32 -12.61 3.16
CA ASN A 247 15.21 -12.69 2.21
C ASN A 247 15.62 -13.45 0.93
N PRO A 248 14.67 -14.08 0.22
CA PRO A 248 14.91 -14.76 -1.06
C PRO A 248 15.66 -13.92 -2.11
N ASP A 249 15.41 -12.61 -2.19
CA ASP A 249 16.09 -11.69 -3.11
C ASP A 249 17.55 -11.36 -2.72
N GLY A 250 18.02 -11.87 -1.58
CA GLY A 250 19.36 -11.63 -1.02
C GLY A 250 19.48 -10.37 -0.17
N THR A 251 18.38 -9.62 0.03
CA THR A 251 18.31 -8.54 1.02
C THR A 251 18.19 -9.11 2.43
N THR A 252 18.23 -8.22 3.42
CA THR A 252 17.97 -8.56 4.81
C THR A 252 17.01 -7.57 5.43
N GLY A 253 16.21 -8.02 6.38
CA GLY A 253 15.31 -7.18 7.16
C GLY A 253 13.85 -7.49 6.90
N PHE A 254 12.99 -6.71 7.56
CA PHE A 254 11.56 -6.70 7.33
C PHE A 254 11.15 -5.34 6.79
N GLU A 255 10.22 -5.33 5.85
CA GLU A 255 9.50 -4.13 5.49
C GLU A 255 8.28 -4.01 6.42
N VAL A 256 8.16 -2.88 7.12
CA VAL A 256 7.14 -2.71 8.19
C VAL A 256 6.17 -1.62 7.80
N HIS A 257 4.91 -2.01 7.63
CA HIS A 257 3.82 -1.16 7.19
C HIS A 257 2.93 -0.78 8.37
N PHE A 258 2.97 0.49 8.78
CA PHE A 258 2.05 1.01 9.79
C PHE A 258 0.91 1.77 9.14
N VAL A 259 -0.29 1.20 9.19
CA VAL A 259 -1.53 1.88 8.80
C VAL A 259 -2.16 2.49 10.04
N VAL A 260 -2.20 3.82 10.11
CA VAL A 260 -2.84 4.55 11.21
C VAL A 260 -4.25 4.92 10.77
N ASP A 261 -5.27 4.30 11.35
CA ASP A 261 -6.66 4.45 10.92
C ASP A 261 -7.50 5.23 11.95
N GLU A 262 -8.21 4.56 12.87
CA GLU A 262 -9.08 5.20 13.84
C GLU A 262 -8.29 5.82 15.01
N THR A 263 -8.08 7.13 14.94
CA THR A 263 -7.40 7.90 16.01
C THR A 263 -8.34 8.60 17.00
N ASN A 264 -9.65 8.39 16.87
CA ASN A 264 -10.68 9.06 17.67
C ASN A 264 -11.63 8.08 18.36
N LEU A 265 -11.11 6.94 18.83
CA LEU A 265 -11.92 5.94 19.50
C LEU A 265 -12.41 6.46 20.86
N THR A 266 -13.67 6.16 21.19
CA THR A 266 -14.36 6.70 22.40
C THR A 266 -14.80 5.61 23.37
N THR A 267 -14.74 4.35 22.97
CA THR A 267 -15.29 3.18 23.68
C THR A 267 -14.30 2.55 24.66
N LEU A 268 -13.00 2.83 24.56
CA LEU A 268 -11.95 2.09 25.29
C LEU A 268 -10.84 3.00 25.89
N SER A 269 -11.16 3.75 26.95
CA SER A 269 -10.19 4.64 27.63
C SER A 269 -9.12 3.91 28.46
N ALA A 270 -9.35 2.63 28.78
CA ALA A 270 -8.43 1.80 29.52
C ALA A 270 -8.51 0.36 29.00
N ALA A 271 -7.40 -0.14 28.47
CA ALA A 271 -7.29 -1.52 28.01
C ALA A 271 -6.90 -2.43 29.18
N ASN A 272 -7.78 -3.38 29.53
CA ASN A 272 -7.36 -4.56 30.29
C ASN A 272 -6.89 -5.61 29.28
N VAL A 273 -5.59 -5.91 29.33
CA VAL A 273 -4.91 -6.85 28.41
C VAL A 273 -5.52 -8.26 28.44
N HIS A 274 -6.30 -8.61 29.46
CA HIS A 274 -6.96 -9.93 29.51
C HIS A 274 -8.35 -9.94 28.86
N ASN A 275 -8.87 -8.81 28.41
CA ASN A 275 -10.15 -8.69 27.72
C ASN A 275 -9.96 -8.23 26.26
N HIS A 276 -9.07 -8.90 25.53
CA HIS A 276 -8.72 -8.55 24.15
C HIS A 276 -9.86 -8.67 23.13
N GLU A 277 -10.98 -9.31 23.47
CA GLU A 277 -12.14 -9.40 22.57
C GLU A 277 -12.79 -8.04 22.29
N THR A 278 -12.76 -7.10 23.25
CA THR A 278 -13.37 -5.78 23.04
C THR A 278 -12.55 -4.86 22.15
N VAL A 279 -11.25 -5.14 21.98
CA VAL A 279 -10.33 -4.30 21.18
C VAL A 279 -10.40 -4.66 19.69
N ILE A 280 -10.78 -5.90 19.35
CA ILE A 280 -10.82 -6.36 17.95
C ILE A 280 -11.90 -5.62 17.14
N ALA A 281 -13.07 -5.37 17.72
CA ALA A 281 -14.24 -4.89 16.99
C ALA A 281 -14.07 -3.53 16.33
N ASP A 282 -13.07 -2.75 16.76
CA ASP A 282 -12.77 -1.44 16.22
C ASP A 282 -11.75 -1.50 15.06
N PHE A 283 -10.97 -2.60 14.92
CA PHE A 283 -10.04 -2.78 13.81
C PHE A 283 -10.76 -3.27 12.55
N ASP A 284 -10.48 -2.66 11.41
CA ASP A 284 -11.20 -2.86 10.16
C ASP A 284 -10.56 -3.91 9.23
N ARG A 285 -9.26 -4.20 9.40
CA ARG A 285 -8.50 -5.17 8.60
C ARG A 285 -8.42 -6.56 9.25
N GLN A 286 -9.50 -6.96 9.92
CA GLN A 286 -9.62 -8.29 10.51
C GLN A 286 -9.44 -9.41 9.48
N ASN A 287 -8.63 -10.41 9.84
CA ASN A 287 -8.32 -11.60 9.03
C ASN A 287 -7.58 -11.30 7.71
N ARG A 288 -6.91 -10.15 7.62
CA ARG A 288 -6.08 -9.75 6.46
C ARG A 288 -4.59 -9.78 6.76
N GLY A 289 -4.15 -10.61 7.71
CA GLY A 289 -2.75 -10.69 8.11
C GLY A 289 -2.20 -9.49 8.89
N TYR A 290 -3.03 -8.48 9.20
CA TYR A 290 -2.61 -7.34 10.01
C TYR A 290 -2.44 -7.73 11.49
N LEU A 291 -1.35 -7.27 12.08
CA LEU A 291 -1.13 -7.20 13.51
C LEU A 291 -1.70 -5.90 14.05
N TYR A 292 -2.06 -5.87 15.33
CA TYR A 292 -2.85 -4.77 15.87
C TYR A 292 -2.14 -4.02 16.99
N ILE A 293 -2.10 -2.70 16.90
CA ILE A 293 -1.58 -1.82 17.95
C ILE A 293 -2.70 -0.90 18.40
N PHE A 294 -3.05 -1.00 19.69
CA PHE A 294 -4.05 -0.12 20.30
C PHE A 294 -3.39 0.81 21.32
N LEU A 295 -3.46 2.12 21.05
CA LEU A 295 -2.94 3.16 21.92
C LEU A 295 -4.05 3.72 22.82
N THR A 296 -3.87 3.60 24.14
CA THR A 296 -4.89 3.96 25.14
C THR A 296 -4.32 4.88 26.23
N GLU A 297 -5.16 5.48 27.08
CA GLU A 297 -4.69 6.34 28.17
C GLU A 297 -3.94 5.56 29.26
N SER A 298 -4.25 4.27 29.39
CA SER A 298 -3.57 3.38 30.33
C SER A 298 -3.77 1.91 30.00
N VAL A 299 -2.72 1.12 30.23
CA VAL A 299 -2.75 -0.34 30.10
C VAL A 299 -2.56 -0.97 31.48
N SER A 300 -3.33 -2.03 31.77
CA SER A 300 -3.20 -2.77 33.03
C SER A 300 -3.29 -4.28 32.83
N ILE A 301 -2.51 -5.02 33.64
CA ILE A 301 -2.57 -6.47 33.78
C ILE A 301 -3.02 -6.78 35.21
N GLY A 302 -4.26 -7.25 35.36
CA GLY A 302 -4.90 -7.32 36.67
C GLY A 302 -5.02 -5.92 37.30
N GLU A 303 -4.49 -5.75 38.51
CA GLU A 303 -4.47 -4.44 39.21
C GLU A 303 -3.21 -3.61 38.92
N ARG A 304 -2.24 -4.15 38.16
CA ARG A 304 -0.96 -3.50 37.89
C ARG A 304 -1.00 -2.72 36.59
N ARG A 305 -0.68 -1.43 36.64
CA ARG A 305 -0.43 -0.61 35.44
C ARG A 305 0.88 -1.01 34.78
N VAL A 306 0.87 -1.10 33.46
CA VAL A 306 2.04 -1.43 32.63
C VAL A 306 2.18 -0.38 31.51
N ARG A 307 3.36 -0.32 30.89
CA ARG A 307 3.61 0.58 29.75
C ARG A 307 2.99 0.03 28.46
N ALA A 308 3.15 -1.26 28.23
CA ALA A 308 2.51 -1.97 27.14
C ALA A 308 2.37 -3.45 27.48
N SER A 309 1.71 -4.19 26.61
CA SER A 309 1.68 -5.65 26.60
C SER A 309 1.33 -6.16 25.21
N ALA A 310 2.10 -7.15 24.75
CA ALA A 310 1.84 -7.90 23.55
C ALA A 310 1.22 -9.28 23.84
N ASN A 311 0.23 -9.71 23.03
CA ASN A 311 -0.29 -11.08 23.03
C ASN A 311 -1.12 -11.37 21.76
N TYR A 312 -1.04 -12.58 21.20
CA TYR A 312 -1.85 -13.06 20.07
C TYR A 312 -1.97 -12.05 18.90
N GLY A 313 -0.83 -11.55 18.42
CA GLY A 313 -0.78 -10.59 17.30
C GLY A 313 -1.24 -9.17 17.64
N ARG A 314 -1.31 -8.83 18.94
CA ARG A 314 -1.86 -7.54 19.41
C ARG A 314 -0.94 -6.90 20.43
N ILE A 315 -0.87 -5.57 20.41
CA ILE A 315 -0.14 -4.74 21.37
C ILE A 315 -1.12 -3.71 21.94
N ALA A 316 -1.28 -3.70 23.27
CA ALA A 316 -1.92 -2.58 23.95
C ALA A 316 -0.82 -1.71 24.57
N MET A 317 -0.80 -0.41 24.27
CA MET A 317 0.25 0.51 24.73
C MET A 317 -0.33 1.78 25.38
N ASP A 318 0.28 2.23 26.47
CA ASP A 318 -0.02 3.54 27.06
C ASP A 318 0.46 4.62 26.08
N GLY A 319 -0.47 5.42 25.57
CA GLY A 319 -0.23 6.44 24.55
C GLY A 319 0.76 7.52 24.96
N ARG A 320 1.19 7.57 26.22
CA ARG A 320 2.24 8.49 26.70
C ARG A 320 3.65 7.89 26.63
N GLU A 321 3.78 6.60 26.32
CA GLU A 321 5.03 5.83 26.36
C GLU A 321 5.42 5.28 24.97
N GLN A 322 4.98 5.93 23.89
CA GLN A 322 5.21 5.55 22.47
C GLN A 322 6.64 5.79 21.99
N SER A 323 7.63 5.16 22.64
CA SER A 323 9.02 5.16 22.18
C SER A 323 9.26 4.02 21.19
N ASP A 324 10.14 4.24 20.21
CA ASP A 324 10.64 3.21 19.28
C ASP A 324 11.16 1.98 20.04
N ARG A 325 11.86 2.20 21.16
CA ARG A 325 12.31 1.15 22.09
C ARG A 325 11.19 0.25 22.58
N LEU A 326 10.06 0.84 22.97
CA LEU A 326 8.92 0.09 23.48
C LEU A 326 8.22 -0.64 22.33
N TYR A 327 8.07 -0.02 21.17
CA TYR A 327 7.52 -0.71 19.99
C TYR A 327 8.37 -1.92 19.59
N VAL A 328 9.69 -1.74 19.46
CA VAL A 328 10.61 -2.83 19.13
C VAL A 328 10.53 -3.97 20.16
N HIS A 329 10.43 -3.66 21.45
CA HIS A 329 10.26 -4.66 22.51
C HIS A 329 8.96 -5.46 22.35
N GLU A 330 7.83 -4.77 22.20
CA GLU A 330 6.53 -5.44 22.09
C GLU A 330 6.37 -6.21 20.77
N ILE A 331 6.92 -5.68 19.67
CA ILE A 331 6.97 -6.39 18.39
C ILE A 331 7.88 -7.62 18.50
N GLY A 332 9.01 -7.54 19.20
CA GLY A 332 9.87 -8.71 19.47
C GLY A 332 9.12 -9.88 20.11
N HIS A 333 8.15 -9.59 21.00
CA HIS A 333 7.26 -10.62 21.53
C HIS A 333 6.31 -11.19 20.48
N LEU A 334 5.77 -10.36 19.57
CA LEU A 334 4.92 -10.86 18.49
C LEU A 334 5.70 -11.75 17.50
N LEU A 335 6.98 -11.46 17.31
CA LEU A 335 7.89 -12.21 16.43
C LEU A 335 8.50 -13.45 17.09
N GLY A 336 8.12 -13.77 18.34
CA GLY A 336 8.41 -15.05 18.98
C GLY A 336 9.50 -15.05 20.06
N VAL A 337 10.02 -13.88 20.45
CA VAL A 337 10.96 -13.75 21.57
C VAL A 337 10.18 -13.59 22.88
N HIS A 338 10.19 -14.60 23.74
CA HIS A 338 9.41 -14.66 24.97
C HIS A 338 10.26 -14.92 26.22
N GLY A 339 9.73 -14.57 27.39
CA GLY A 339 10.39 -14.71 28.70
C GLY A 339 10.91 -16.11 29.08
N HIS A 340 10.52 -17.16 28.35
CA HIS A 340 11.00 -18.54 28.58
C HIS A 340 12.17 -18.95 27.68
N ASP A 341 12.57 -18.10 26.74
CA ASP A 341 13.54 -18.43 25.68
C ASP A 341 14.99 -18.23 26.09
N GLY A 342 15.23 -17.41 27.11
CA GLY A 342 16.58 -17.22 27.64
C GLY A 342 16.60 -16.38 28.91
N PRO A 343 17.69 -16.47 29.69
CA PRO A 343 17.86 -15.67 30.90
C PRO A 343 18.11 -14.20 30.55
N GLY A 344 17.07 -13.37 30.46
CA GLY A 344 17.25 -11.94 30.20
C GLY A 344 16.05 -11.21 29.61
N VAL A 345 15.15 -11.93 28.95
CA VAL A 345 13.87 -11.41 28.44
C VAL A 345 12.95 -11.07 29.62
N ASP A 346 12.26 -9.93 29.55
CA ASP A 346 11.26 -9.47 30.54
C ASP A 346 11.76 -9.41 31.99
N THR A 347 13.07 -9.26 32.19
CA THR A 347 13.67 -9.18 33.52
C THR A 347 14.45 -7.89 33.75
N TYR A 348 14.48 -7.46 35.01
CA TYR A 348 15.33 -6.37 35.51
C TYR A 348 16.62 -6.90 36.15
N GLU A 349 16.78 -8.22 36.24
CA GLU A 349 17.86 -8.85 36.99
C GLU A 349 19.14 -9.05 36.17
N THR A 350 18.99 -9.25 34.85
CA THR A 350 20.13 -9.41 33.94
C THR A 350 20.61 -8.04 33.49
N SER A 351 21.90 -7.75 33.67
CA SER A 351 22.46 -6.47 33.24
C SER A 351 22.57 -6.39 31.72
N ILE A 352 22.64 -5.17 31.18
CA ILE A 352 22.80 -4.94 29.74
C ILE A 352 24.11 -5.51 29.18
N GLU A 353 25.13 -5.71 30.03
CA GLU A 353 26.37 -6.39 29.64
C GLU A 353 26.20 -7.90 29.54
N GLU A 354 25.28 -8.49 30.31
CA GLU A 354 25.03 -9.93 30.31
C GLU A 354 23.99 -10.35 29.25
N TYR A 355 23.02 -9.49 28.96
CA TYR A 355 22.02 -9.68 27.90
C TYR A 355 21.70 -8.33 27.24
N PRO A 356 22.42 -7.98 26.16
CA PRO A 356 22.37 -6.66 25.54
C PRO A 356 21.20 -6.50 24.56
N SER A 357 20.00 -6.93 24.97
CA SER A 357 18.80 -6.88 24.15
C SER A 357 17.78 -5.87 24.67
N ILE A 358 17.08 -5.23 23.74
CA ILE A 358 15.86 -4.45 23.97
C ILE A 358 14.74 -5.28 24.60
N MET A 359 14.79 -6.62 24.52
CA MET A 359 13.88 -7.53 25.21
C MET A 359 14.08 -7.60 26.73
N SER A 360 15.14 -6.97 27.26
CA SER A 360 15.31 -6.75 28.71
C SER A 360 14.72 -5.42 29.17
N TYR A 361 14.06 -5.40 30.33
CA TYR A 361 13.58 -4.15 30.92
C TYR A 361 14.70 -3.22 31.41
N THR A 362 15.92 -3.74 31.61
CA THR A 362 17.09 -2.89 31.90
C THR A 362 17.41 -1.97 30.72
N TYR A 363 17.14 -2.44 29.50
CA TYR A 363 17.39 -1.74 28.26
C TYR A 363 16.44 -0.55 28.05
N LEU A 364 15.15 -0.74 28.39
CA LEU A 364 14.09 0.26 28.23
C LEU A 364 14.34 1.55 29.02
N ASN A 365 15.21 1.52 30.04
CA ASN A 365 15.52 2.69 30.88
C ASN A 365 16.99 3.13 30.76
N SER A 366 17.71 2.68 29.72
CA SER A 366 19.13 2.97 29.50
C SER A 366 19.35 3.88 28.27
N ASN A 367 20.53 4.54 28.19
CA ASN A 367 20.93 5.34 27.03
C ASN A 367 21.69 4.52 25.96
N HIS A 368 21.59 3.19 25.97
CA HIS A 368 22.30 2.33 25.01
C HIS A 368 21.60 2.29 23.64
N THR A 369 22.35 1.94 22.59
CA THR A 369 21.92 1.84 21.18
C THR A 369 21.02 0.64 20.90
N VAL A 370 19.73 0.87 20.63
CA VAL A 370 18.67 -0.15 20.46
C VAL A 370 19.19 -1.30 19.60
N ARG A 371 19.17 -2.52 20.14
CA ARG A 371 19.52 -3.76 19.44
C ARG A 371 18.87 -4.97 20.11
N MET A 372 18.71 -6.03 19.33
CA MET A 372 18.43 -7.38 19.82
C MET A 372 19.76 -8.11 20.10
N ALA A 373 19.74 -9.12 20.95
CA ALA A 373 20.93 -9.92 21.25
C ALA A 373 21.21 -10.94 20.13
N THR A 374 22.49 -11.20 19.86
CA THR A 374 22.97 -12.16 18.84
C THR A 374 23.49 -13.46 19.46
N GLY A 375 23.34 -13.63 20.77
CA GLY A 375 23.71 -14.86 21.50
C GLY A 375 25.21 -15.08 21.74
N ASP A 376 26.09 -14.33 21.08
CA ASP A 376 27.55 -14.47 21.19
C ASP A 376 28.18 -13.57 22.27
N GLU A 377 27.39 -12.69 22.90
CA GLU A 377 27.94 -11.66 23.80
C GLU A 377 28.25 -12.18 25.21
N SER A 378 27.50 -13.18 25.69
CA SER A 378 27.58 -13.68 27.06
C SER A 378 26.95 -15.07 27.19
N PRO A 379 27.35 -15.91 28.18
CA PRO A 379 26.72 -17.21 28.43
C PRO A 379 25.23 -17.16 28.83
N LYS A 380 24.73 -15.97 29.20
CA LYS A 380 23.30 -15.71 29.45
C LYS A 380 22.61 -15.05 28.26
N SER A 381 23.34 -14.69 27.21
CA SER A 381 22.80 -14.07 26.03
C SER A 381 22.07 -15.11 25.19
N ASN A 382 20.84 -14.80 24.78
CA ASN A 382 20.10 -15.57 23.81
C ASN A 382 20.22 -14.90 22.44
N ASP A 383 20.17 -15.68 21.35
CA ASP A 383 20.08 -15.11 20.00
C ASP A 383 18.61 -14.84 19.69
N ASP A 384 18.20 -13.58 19.87
CA ASP A 384 16.82 -13.16 19.65
C ASP A 384 16.45 -13.25 18.15
N TRP A 385 17.43 -13.06 17.26
CA TRP A 385 17.20 -13.19 15.81
C TRP A 385 17.11 -14.65 15.37
N GLU A 386 17.80 -15.56 16.04
CA GLU A 386 17.56 -17.01 15.87
C GLU A 386 16.14 -17.39 16.33
N ASP A 387 15.67 -16.85 17.45
CA ASP A 387 14.30 -17.08 17.90
C ASP A 387 13.27 -16.56 16.90
N ILE A 388 13.46 -15.33 16.39
CA ILE A 388 12.61 -14.76 15.36
C ILE A 388 12.63 -15.66 14.12
N ARG A 389 13.80 -16.01 13.57
CA ARG A 389 13.91 -16.89 12.38
C ARG A 389 13.20 -18.24 12.54
N ASN A 390 13.21 -18.82 13.74
CA ASN A 390 12.64 -20.14 13.99
C ASN A 390 11.13 -20.11 14.29
N ARG A 391 10.55 -18.94 14.58
CA ARG A 391 9.19 -18.83 15.13
C ARG A 391 8.35 -17.70 14.54
N PHE A 392 8.93 -16.96 13.60
CA PHE A 392 8.20 -16.09 12.68
C PHE A 392 6.97 -16.85 12.16
N THR A 393 5.85 -16.14 11.95
CA THR A 393 4.57 -16.64 11.38
C THR A 393 3.53 -17.33 12.27
N ARG A 394 3.76 -17.59 13.57
CA ARG A 394 2.80 -18.42 14.34
C ARG A 394 1.41 -17.79 14.62
N TRP A 395 1.21 -16.50 14.34
CA TRP A 395 0.02 -15.75 14.80
C TRP A 395 -0.60 -14.79 13.78
N ILE A 396 -0.08 -14.74 12.55
CA ILE A 396 -0.64 -13.91 11.48
C ILE A 396 -1.82 -14.67 10.86
N ASP A 397 -3.00 -14.06 10.87
CA ASP A 397 -4.24 -14.67 10.35
C ASP A 397 -4.56 -14.11 8.96
N THR A 398 -4.18 -14.86 7.94
CA THR A 398 -4.43 -14.57 6.51
C THR A 398 -5.66 -15.28 5.96
N SER A 399 -6.50 -15.88 6.81
CA SER A 399 -7.66 -16.68 6.36
C SER A 399 -8.71 -15.88 5.56
N GLY A 400 -8.73 -14.56 5.68
CA GLY A 400 -9.56 -13.68 4.85
C GLY A 400 -9.17 -13.69 3.38
N PHE A 401 -7.90 -13.95 3.06
CA PHE A 401 -7.42 -14.09 1.68
C PHE A 401 -7.64 -15.50 1.14
N GLU A 402 -7.34 -16.53 1.94
CA GLU A 402 -7.45 -17.93 1.51
C GLU A 402 -8.91 -18.40 1.25
N SER A 403 -9.90 -17.71 1.82
CA SER A 403 -11.33 -18.06 1.70
C SER A 403 -12.01 -17.58 0.41
N HIS A 404 -11.32 -16.81 -0.45
CA HIS A 404 -11.90 -16.19 -1.64
C HIS A 404 -11.47 -16.80 -2.99
N SER A 405 -10.95 -18.03 -3.01
CA SER A 405 -10.66 -18.80 -4.24
C SER A 405 -11.91 -19.20 -5.07
N GLY A 406 -13.01 -18.42 -5.02
CA GLY A 406 -14.25 -18.74 -5.74
C GLY A 406 -15.25 -17.62 -6.04
N GLU A 407 -15.15 -16.40 -5.50
CA GLU A 407 -16.06 -15.31 -5.87
C GLU A 407 -15.30 -13.98 -5.97
N VAL A 408 -15.00 -13.62 -7.22
CA VAL A 408 -14.48 -12.31 -7.62
C VAL A 408 -15.57 -11.26 -7.40
N GLU A 409 -15.32 -10.28 -6.52
CA GLU A 409 -16.10 -9.04 -6.55
C GLU A 409 -15.73 -8.27 -7.83
N SER A 410 -16.58 -8.37 -8.85
CA SER A 410 -16.51 -7.46 -10.01
C SER A 410 -16.81 -6.03 -9.57
N PRO A 411 -16.05 -5.01 -10.02
CA PRO A 411 -16.37 -3.62 -9.72
C PRO A 411 -17.53 -3.18 -10.62
N VAL A 412 -18.77 -3.35 -10.15
CA VAL A 412 -19.94 -2.84 -10.88
C VAL A 412 -20.53 -1.62 -10.17
N SER A 413 -20.09 -0.47 -10.70
CA SER A 413 -20.92 0.66 -11.10
C SER A 413 -21.91 1.22 -10.07
N SER A 414 -21.58 2.41 -9.60
CA SER A 414 -22.48 3.42 -9.06
C SER A 414 -23.83 3.46 -9.82
N ARG A 415 -24.87 2.90 -9.20
CA ARG A 415 -26.25 3.16 -9.60
C ARG A 415 -27.07 3.68 -8.43
N VAL A 416 -27.15 5.01 -8.43
CA VAL A 416 -28.24 5.84 -7.91
C VAL A 416 -29.56 5.07 -7.86
N ARG A 417 -30.11 4.90 -6.65
CA ARG A 417 -31.52 4.51 -6.50
C ARG A 417 -32.19 5.11 -5.27
N ALA A 418 -32.94 6.18 -5.51
CA ALA A 418 -34.24 6.41 -4.89
C ALA A 418 -35.12 7.16 -5.92
N PRO A 419 -36.46 7.18 -5.83
CA PRO A 419 -37.35 6.50 -4.86
C PRO A 419 -38.53 5.76 -5.54
N VAL A 420 -39.11 4.74 -4.89
CA VAL A 420 -40.57 4.48 -5.00
C VAL A 420 -41.07 3.93 -3.68
N GLY A 421 -41.89 4.73 -3.00
CA GLY A 421 -42.62 4.30 -1.81
C GLY A 421 -43.73 3.31 -2.15
N SER A 422 -43.87 2.28 -1.33
CA SER A 422 -45.19 1.73 -1.02
C SER A 422 -45.18 1.17 0.40
N VAL A 423 -45.96 1.84 1.24
CA VAL A 423 -46.23 1.50 2.63
C VAL A 423 -47.11 0.25 2.66
N ARG A 424 -46.71 -0.79 3.42
CA ARG A 424 -47.65 -1.80 3.92
C ARG A 424 -47.47 -1.99 5.42
N PHE A 425 -48.54 -1.60 6.13
CA PHE A 425 -48.70 -1.73 7.56
C PHE A 425 -48.77 -3.20 8.00
N ALA A 426 -47.95 -3.58 8.98
CA ALA A 426 -48.22 -4.71 9.87
C ALA A 426 -48.66 -4.15 11.23
N HIS A 427 -49.87 -4.49 11.65
CA HIS A 427 -50.32 -4.37 13.04
C HIS A 427 -50.98 -5.70 13.42
N SER A 428 -50.25 -6.52 14.16
CA SER A 428 -50.82 -7.68 14.87
C SER A 428 -51.04 -7.29 16.32
N SER A 429 -52.29 -7.39 16.73
CA SER A 429 -52.85 -7.00 18.01
C SER A 429 -52.39 -7.90 19.17
N THR A 430 -51.81 -7.31 20.21
CA THR A 430 -51.73 -7.91 21.55
C THR A 430 -52.90 -7.42 22.41
N SER A 431 -53.70 -8.35 22.94
CA SER A 431 -54.46 -8.11 24.18
C SER A 431 -54.78 -9.41 24.94
N SER A 432 -54.01 -9.60 26.01
CA SER A 432 -54.41 -9.96 27.38
C SER A 432 -54.96 -11.36 27.73
N ARG A 433 -54.54 -11.76 28.95
CA ARG A 433 -55.08 -12.76 29.92
C ARG A 433 -54.59 -14.20 29.71
N SER A 434 -54.11 -14.95 30.71
CA SER A 434 -54.29 -14.90 32.18
C SER A 434 -53.15 -15.64 32.90
N LEU A 435 -52.92 -15.26 34.16
CA LEU A 435 -52.23 -16.05 35.20
C LEU A 435 -52.80 -17.47 35.32
N THR A 436 -51.96 -18.45 35.68
CA THR A 436 -52.14 -19.36 36.85
C THR A 436 -50.80 -20.02 37.19
N LEU A 437 -50.48 -20.05 38.50
CA LEU A 437 -49.31 -20.72 39.10
C LEU A 437 -49.32 -22.24 38.93
N ALA A 438 -48.12 -22.83 38.78
CA ALA A 438 -47.54 -23.84 39.68
C ALA A 438 -46.05 -24.00 39.36
#